data_AF-A0A1M3KZD2-F1
#
_entry.id   AF-A0A1M3KZD2-F1
#
_cell.length_a   1.000
_cell.length_b   1.000
_cell.length_c   1.000
_cell.angle_alpha   90.00
_cell.angle_beta   90.00
_cell.angle_gamma   90.00
#
_symmetry.space_group_name_H-M   'P 1'
#
loop_
_entity.id
_entity.type
_entity.pdbx_description
1 polymer ?
#
loop_
_entity_poly.entity_id
_entity_poly.type
_entity_poly.pdbx_seq_one_letter_code
_entity_poly.pdbx_strand_id
1 'polypeptide(L)'
;MHNLVLAEKQLDCRRLIYHFDIERAAHQCSIELYARVVFILVDNLAEGMDETEPTDYYQQQMIEYYHESSLLYGENPDYLFLMGFIISKGEWCFRVSLSDAILMRKQPYQMQPGNRLYEWLSLNHGDPNLREVAKQLVEKRPECFVWLESLGVLGQYIIDIIEANAEGR
;
A
#
# COMPACT_ATOMS: atom_id res chain seq x y z
N MET A 1 -12.21 -15.69 -20.41
CA MET A 1 -12.65 -14.73 -19.37
C MET A 1 -11.49 -14.21 -18.53
N HIS A 2 -10.60 -15.07 -18.00
CA HIS A 2 -9.42 -14.64 -17.23
C HIS A 2 -8.52 -13.63 -17.96
N ASN A 3 -8.19 -13.88 -19.23
CA ASN A 3 -7.32 -12.99 -20.03
C ASN A 3 -7.93 -11.61 -20.35
N LEU A 4 -9.27 -11.47 -20.32
CA LEU A 4 -9.93 -10.17 -20.54
C LEU A 4 -9.86 -9.30 -19.29
N VAL A 5 -10.04 -9.91 -18.11
CA VAL A 5 -9.94 -9.22 -16.81
C VAL A 5 -8.51 -8.75 -16.54
N LEU A 6 -7.51 -9.57 -16.90
CA LEU A 6 -6.09 -9.20 -16.80
C LEU A 6 -5.75 -8.02 -17.74
N ALA A 7 -6.23 -8.03 -18.97
CA ALA A 7 -6.00 -6.95 -19.92
C ALA A 7 -6.65 -5.62 -19.51
N GLU A 8 -7.84 -5.66 -18.91
CA GLU A 8 -8.52 -4.46 -18.37
C GLU A 8 -7.76 -3.89 -17.17
N LYS A 9 -7.34 -4.74 -16.22
CA LYS A 9 -6.47 -4.31 -15.10
C LYS A 9 -5.19 -3.64 -15.61
N GLN A 10 -4.49 -4.25 -16.57
CA GLN A 10 -3.25 -3.70 -17.14
C GLN A 10 -3.46 -2.35 -17.82
N LEU A 11 -4.57 -2.17 -18.54
CA LEU A 11 -4.89 -0.89 -19.18
C LEU A 11 -5.09 0.23 -18.16
N ASP A 12 -5.76 -0.07 -17.04
CA ASP A 12 -5.97 0.88 -15.96
C ASP A 12 -4.67 1.22 -15.21
N CYS A 13 -3.76 0.24 -15.09
CA CYS A 13 -2.42 0.47 -14.54
C CYS A 13 -1.61 1.44 -15.40
N ARG A 14 -1.57 1.22 -16.73
CA ARG A 14 -0.87 2.11 -17.66
C ARG A 14 -1.43 3.53 -17.65
N ARG A 15 -2.76 3.67 -17.57
CA ARG A 15 -3.41 4.98 -17.45
C ARG A 15 -3.03 5.70 -16.16
N LEU A 16 -3.01 4.98 -15.04
CA LEU A 16 -2.60 5.56 -13.77
C LEU A 16 -1.14 6.00 -13.77
N ILE A 17 -0.23 5.17 -14.29
CA ILE A 17 1.20 5.51 -14.42
C ILE A 17 1.39 6.75 -15.30
N TYR A 18 0.70 6.80 -16.45
CA TYR A 18 0.77 7.96 -17.33
C TYR A 18 0.28 9.25 -16.67
N HIS A 19 -0.84 9.20 -15.96
CA HIS A 19 -1.35 10.35 -15.22
C HIS A 19 -0.39 10.77 -14.10
N PHE A 20 0.17 9.79 -13.38
CA PHE A 20 1.17 10.02 -12.36
C PHE A 20 2.42 10.70 -12.92
N ASP A 21 2.95 10.26 -14.05
CA ASP A 21 4.13 10.88 -14.67
C ASP A 21 3.89 12.34 -15.06
N ILE A 22 2.66 12.70 -15.45
CA ILE A 22 2.28 14.10 -15.69
C ILE A 22 2.32 14.91 -14.40
N GLU A 23 1.70 14.43 -13.32
CA GLU A 23 1.69 15.14 -12.03
C GLU A 23 3.07 15.22 -11.39
N ARG A 24 3.88 14.18 -11.58
CA ARG A 24 5.27 14.10 -11.16
C ARG A 24 6.12 15.12 -11.88
N ALA A 25 5.98 15.25 -13.20
CA ALA A 25 6.65 16.28 -13.98
C ALA A 25 6.23 17.71 -13.56
N ALA A 26 5.03 17.87 -13.02
CA ALA A 26 4.53 19.13 -12.47
C ALA A 26 4.92 19.37 -10.99
N HIS A 27 5.64 18.44 -10.34
CA HIS A 27 5.95 18.45 -8.90
C HIS A 27 4.70 18.54 -7.99
N GLN A 28 3.60 17.88 -8.38
CA GLN A 28 2.33 17.90 -7.65
C GLN A 28 1.98 16.57 -6.98
N CYS A 29 2.90 15.59 -6.97
CA CYS A 29 2.62 14.27 -6.39
C CYS A 29 2.48 14.30 -4.87
N SER A 30 1.31 13.85 -4.39
CA SER A 30 1.03 13.63 -2.97
C SER A 30 1.46 12.24 -2.51
N ILE A 31 1.51 12.03 -1.18
CA ILE A 31 1.76 10.74 -0.55
C ILE A 31 0.80 9.67 -1.08
N GLU A 32 -0.49 10.00 -1.16
CA GLU A 32 -1.56 9.11 -1.62
C GLU A 32 -1.34 8.68 -3.05
N LEU A 33 -0.90 9.59 -3.92
CA LEU A 33 -0.68 9.27 -5.32
C LEU A 33 0.51 8.32 -5.50
N TYR A 34 1.64 8.57 -4.83
CA TYR A 34 2.77 7.64 -4.83
C TYR A 34 2.34 6.27 -4.30
N ALA A 35 1.65 6.23 -3.17
CA ALA A 35 1.20 4.97 -2.56
C ALA A 35 0.28 4.17 -3.50
N ARG A 36 -0.67 4.83 -4.16
CA ARG A 36 -1.58 4.18 -5.12
C ARG A 36 -0.85 3.57 -6.30
N VAL A 37 0.10 4.31 -6.89
CA VAL A 37 0.88 3.82 -8.05
C VAL A 37 1.81 2.69 -7.65
N VAL A 38 2.53 2.84 -6.53
CA VAL A 38 3.43 1.80 -6.01
C VAL A 38 2.64 0.53 -5.66
N PHE A 39 1.49 0.66 -5.00
CA PHE A 39 0.61 -0.48 -4.70
C PHE A 39 0.21 -1.24 -5.96
N ILE A 40 -0.25 -0.54 -7.00
CA ILE A 40 -0.68 -1.15 -8.25
C ILE A 40 0.49 -1.86 -8.94
N LEU A 41 1.69 -1.27 -8.95
CA LEU A 41 2.87 -1.93 -9.49
C LEU A 41 3.21 -3.22 -8.72
N VAL A 42 3.15 -3.19 -7.39
CA VAL A 42 3.39 -4.37 -6.54
C VAL A 42 2.35 -5.46 -6.78
N ASP A 43 1.07 -5.10 -6.83
CA ASP A 43 -0.04 -6.04 -7.05
C ASP A 43 0.11 -6.77 -8.40
N ASN A 44 0.43 -6.03 -9.48
CA ASN A 44 0.66 -6.65 -10.79
C ASN A 44 1.93 -7.50 -10.83
N LEU A 45 3.02 -7.06 -10.19
CA LEU A 45 4.25 -7.85 -10.10
C LEU A 45 3.99 -9.18 -9.34
N ALA A 46 3.15 -9.15 -8.31
CA ALA A 46 2.81 -10.31 -7.50
C ALA A 46 1.82 -11.28 -8.17
N GLU A 47 0.84 -10.77 -8.93
CA GLU A 47 -0.10 -11.61 -9.71
C GLU A 47 0.56 -12.28 -10.92
N GLY A 48 1.76 -11.85 -11.30
CA GLY A 48 2.47 -12.29 -12.50
C GLY A 48 2.03 -11.47 -13.70
N MET A 49 2.94 -10.62 -14.20
CA MET A 49 2.70 -9.88 -15.43
C MET A 49 2.66 -10.85 -16.63
N ASP A 50 1.91 -10.48 -17.66
CA ASP A 50 1.90 -11.21 -18.93
C ASP A 50 3.35 -11.36 -19.42
N GLU A 51 3.76 -12.55 -19.90
CA GLU A 51 5.12 -12.85 -20.37
C GLU A 51 5.62 -11.88 -21.45
N THR A 52 4.71 -11.12 -22.05
CA THR A 52 4.96 -10.10 -23.07
C THR A 52 5.36 -8.73 -22.53
N GLU A 53 5.20 -8.45 -21.23
CA GLU A 53 5.63 -7.20 -20.61
C GLU A 53 6.97 -7.36 -19.89
N PRO A 54 7.89 -6.37 -20.00
CA PRO A 54 9.15 -6.43 -19.28
C PRO A 54 8.90 -6.21 -17.79
N THR A 55 8.81 -7.31 -17.02
CA THR A 55 8.73 -7.31 -15.54
C THR A 55 9.80 -6.41 -14.91
N ASP A 56 10.99 -6.36 -15.51
CA ASP A 56 12.10 -5.51 -15.10
C ASP A 56 11.77 -4.01 -15.18
N TYR A 57 10.98 -3.58 -16.17
CA TYR A 57 10.60 -2.18 -16.34
C TYR A 57 9.71 -1.70 -15.19
N TYR A 58 8.65 -2.44 -14.88
CA TYR A 58 7.73 -2.06 -13.81
C TYR A 58 8.35 -2.21 -12.43
N GLN A 59 9.20 -3.21 -12.23
CA GLN A 59 9.98 -3.31 -11.00
C GLN A 59 10.91 -2.11 -10.84
N GLN A 60 11.59 -1.68 -11.92
CA GLN A 60 12.44 -0.50 -11.90
C GLN A 60 11.64 0.78 -11.60
N GLN A 61 10.50 1.01 -12.25
CA GLN A 61 9.63 2.15 -11.97
C GLN A 61 9.13 2.16 -10.52
N MET A 62 8.71 1.00 -10.01
CA MET A 62 8.29 0.86 -8.62
C MET A 62 9.40 1.26 -7.65
N ILE A 63 10.64 0.78 -7.87
CA ILE A 63 11.81 1.13 -7.05
C ILE A 63 12.10 2.63 -7.13
N GLU A 64 12.06 3.23 -8.32
CA GLU A 64 12.27 4.66 -8.53
C GLU A 64 11.23 5.50 -7.76
N TYR A 65 9.95 5.19 -7.91
CA TYR A 65 8.86 5.92 -7.23
C TYR A 65 8.93 5.77 -5.71
N TYR A 66 9.28 4.58 -5.22
CA TYR A 66 9.49 4.36 -3.80
C TYR A 66 10.67 5.18 -3.26
N HIS A 67 11.82 5.19 -3.94
CA HIS A 67 12.97 5.99 -3.51
C HIS A 67 12.68 7.49 -3.54
N GLU A 68 12.05 7.97 -4.61
CA GLU A 68 11.68 9.38 -4.76
C GLU A 68 10.74 9.83 -3.63
N SER A 69 9.66 9.08 -3.40
CA SER A 69 8.70 9.40 -2.34
C SER A 69 9.28 9.24 -0.93
N SER A 70 10.20 8.30 -0.72
CA SER A 70 10.89 8.13 0.57
C SER A 70 11.75 9.33 0.92
N LEU A 71 12.43 9.93 -0.07
CA LEU A 71 13.20 11.16 0.12
C LEU A 71 12.31 12.36 0.46
N LEU A 72 11.08 12.40 -0.07
CA LEU A 72 10.14 13.52 0.12
C LEU A 72 9.34 13.40 1.42
N TYR A 73 8.93 12.18 1.76
CA TYR A 73 7.89 11.92 2.77
C TYR A 73 8.29 10.86 3.81
N GLY A 74 9.54 10.39 3.82
CA GLY A 74 10.00 9.29 4.68
C GLY A 74 9.85 9.52 6.19
N GLU A 75 9.68 10.77 6.63
CA GLU A 75 9.43 11.13 8.02
C GLU A 75 7.93 11.39 8.32
N ASN A 76 7.05 11.22 7.33
CA ASN A 76 5.61 11.39 7.49
C ASN A 76 4.95 10.06 7.92
N PRO A 77 4.12 10.05 8.99
CA PRO A 77 3.54 8.82 9.52
C PRO A 77 2.50 8.18 8.58
N ASP A 78 1.76 8.96 7.78
CA ASP A 78 0.83 8.42 6.77
C ASP A 78 1.58 7.74 5.63
N TYR A 79 2.70 8.35 5.19
CA TYR A 79 3.58 7.74 4.20
C TYR A 79 4.16 6.41 4.72
N LEU A 80 4.70 6.41 5.94
CA LEU A 80 5.23 5.21 6.57
C LEU A 80 4.16 4.13 6.76
N PHE A 81 2.92 4.51 7.08
CA PHE A 81 1.80 3.60 7.16
C PHE A 81 1.50 2.95 5.80
N LEU A 82 1.30 3.76 4.75
CA LEU A 82 0.95 3.25 3.43
C LEU A 82 2.09 2.41 2.83
N MET A 83 3.32 2.90 2.85
CA MET A 83 4.46 2.14 2.32
C MET A 83 4.81 0.93 3.16
N GLY A 84 4.72 1.04 4.49
CA GLY A 84 4.89 -0.12 5.38
C GLY A 84 3.88 -1.24 5.08
N PHE A 85 2.62 -0.88 4.83
CA PHE A 85 1.60 -1.82 4.38
C PHE A 85 1.94 -2.43 3.02
N ILE A 86 2.25 -1.62 2.01
CA ILE A 86 2.53 -2.10 0.65
C ILE A 86 3.78 -3.00 0.62
N ILE A 87 4.86 -2.62 1.30
CA ILE A 87 6.09 -3.42 1.37
C ILE A 87 5.82 -4.77 2.03
N SER A 88 4.96 -4.82 3.05
CA SER A 88 4.61 -6.09 3.71
C SER A 88 3.87 -7.09 2.81
N LYS A 89 3.32 -6.62 1.68
CA LYS A 89 2.69 -7.47 0.66
C LYS A 89 3.67 -8.01 -0.37
N GLY A 90 4.78 -7.30 -0.59
CA GLY A 90 5.68 -7.56 -1.71
C GLY A 90 7.13 -7.22 -1.39
N GLU A 91 7.63 -7.58 -0.20
CA GLU A 91 8.98 -7.22 0.27
C GLU A 91 10.09 -7.58 -0.73
N TRP A 92 9.92 -8.70 -1.43
CA TRP A 92 10.81 -9.19 -2.47
C TRP A 92 10.87 -8.23 -3.69
N CYS A 93 9.79 -7.50 -3.98
CA CYS A 93 9.75 -6.51 -5.05
C CYS A 93 10.70 -5.34 -4.73
N PHE A 94 10.71 -4.89 -3.47
CA PHE A 94 11.40 -3.68 -3.01
C PHE A 94 12.89 -3.87 -2.71
N ARG A 95 13.40 -5.11 -2.70
CA ARG A 95 14.77 -5.43 -2.26
C ARG A 95 15.07 -4.94 -0.83
N VAL A 96 14.03 -4.88 0.00
CA VAL A 96 14.11 -4.48 1.41
C VAL A 96 14.16 -5.74 2.28
N SER A 97 14.89 -5.71 3.40
CA SER A 97 14.91 -6.83 4.33
C SER A 97 13.57 -6.96 5.06
N LEU A 98 13.16 -8.18 5.41
CA LEU A 98 11.96 -8.41 6.23
C LEU A 98 12.00 -7.62 7.55
N SER A 99 13.19 -7.49 8.16
CA SER A 99 13.38 -6.69 9.37
C SER A 99 13.06 -5.21 9.16
N ASP A 100 13.51 -4.63 8.06
CA ASP A 100 13.26 -3.22 7.74
C ASP A 100 11.77 -3.00 7.43
N ALA A 101 11.15 -3.93 6.69
CA ALA A 101 9.71 -3.90 6.43
C ALA A 101 8.89 -3.95 7.74
N ILE A 102 9.28 -4.78 8.70
CA ILE A 102 8.64 -4.85 10.02
C ILE A 102 8.82 -3.53 10.79
N LEU A 103 10.00 -2.91 10.72
CA LEU A 103 10.26 -1.63 11.38
C LEU A 103 9.40 -0.51 10.78
N MET A 104 9.33 -0.41 9.45
CA MET A 104 8.52 0.58 8.76
C MET A 104 7.04 0.49 9.14
N ARG A 105 6.48 -0.73 9.29
CA ARG A 105 5.09 -0.93 9.76
C ARG A 105 4.84 -0.42 11.18
N LYS A 106 5.85 -0.46 12.05
CA LYS A 106 5.71 -0.11 13.48
C LYS A 106 5.91 1.37 13.76
N GLN A 107 6.71 2.06 12.94
CA GLN A 107 7.05 3.47 13.12
C GLN A 107 5.84 4.41 13.19
N PRO A 108 4.80 4.31 12.34
CA PRO A 108 3.64 5.20 12.40
C PRO A 108 2.98 5.20 13.79
N TYR A 109 2.84 4.02 14.40
CA TYR A 109 2.25 3.91 15.74
C TYR A 109 3.16 4.47 16.84
N GLN A 110 4.49 4.31 16.70
CA GLN A 110 5.44 4.94 17.61
C GLN A 110 5.38 6.47 17.56
N MET A 111 5.14 7.03 16.38
CA MET A 111 4.98 8.47 16.17
C MET A 111 3.63 8.99 16.68
N GLN A 112 2.57 8.18 16.54
CA GLN A 112 1.21 8.54 16.96
C GLN A 112 0.53 7.40 17.74
N PRO A 113 0.88 7.18 19.02
CA PRO A 113 0.45 6.02 19.82
C PRO A 113 -1.05 5.99 20.21
N GLY A 114 -1.86 6.92 19.69
CA GLY A 114 -3.33 6.90 19.84
C GLY A 114 -4.07 6.53 18.55
N ASN A 115 -3.37 6.41 17.42
CA ASN A 115 -3.98 6.12 16.14
C ASN A 115 -4.23 4.61 15.99
N ARG A 116 -5.51 4.21 16.10
CA ARG A 116 -5.92 2.79 16.03
C ARG A 116 -5.60 2.13 14.67
N LEU A 117 -5.60 2.90 13.58
CA LEU A 117 -5.26 2.38 12.26
C LEU A 117 -3.76 2.02 12.20
N TYR A 118 -2.91 2.86 12.78
CA TYR A 118 -1.48 2.58 12.86
C TYR A 118 -1.17 1.46 13.86
N GLU A 119 -1.88 1.42 14.99
CA GLU A 119 -1.77 0.32 15.95
C GLU A 119 -2.03 -1.01 15.25
N TRP A 120 -3.15 -1.11 14.50
CA TRP A 120 -3.50 -2.31 13.73
C TRP A 120 -2.36 -2.78 12.80
N LEU A 121 -1.76 -1.88 12.02
CA LEU A 121 -0.66 -2.23 11.11
C LEU A 121 0.60 -2.71 11.86
N SER A 122 0.85 -2.16 13.05
CA SER A 122 2.02 -2.47 13.86
C SER A 122 2.00 -3.88 14.47
N LEU A 123 0.81 -4.49 14.56
CA LEU A 123 0.60 -5.82 15.13
C LEU A 123 1.01 -6.91 14.12
N ASN A 124 1.54 -8.01 14.65
CA ASN A 124 1.91 -9.17 13.83
C ASN A 124 0.74 -10.14 13.72
N HIS A 125 0.75 -10.96 12.67
CA HIS A 125 -0.15 -12.12 12.60
C HIS A 125 0.04 -13.01 13.84
N GLY A 126 -1.07 -13.39 14.46
CA GLY A 126 -1.09 -14.14 15.72
C GLY A 126 -1.00 -13.29 16.99
N ASP A 127 -0.85 -11.96 16.88
CA ASP A 127 -1.00 -11.09 18.05
C ASP A 127 -2.46 -11.14 18.54
N PRO A 128 -2.69 -11.43 19.83
CA PRO A 128 -4.05 -11.55 20.37
C PRO A 128 -4.87 -10.26 20.23
N ASN A 129 -4.22 -9.10 20.13
CA ASN A 129 -4.89 -7.81 20.01
C ASN A 129 -5.28 -7.47 18.57
N LEU A 130 -4.69 -8.12 17.55
CA LEU A 130 -4.92 -7.79 16.14
C LEU A 130 -6.42 -7.80 15.79
N ARG A 131 -7.10 -8.88 16.18
CA ARG A 131 -8.53 -9.06 15.93
C ARG A 131 -9.36 -8.02 16.67
N GLU A 132 -9.02 -7.73 17.92
CA GLU A 132 -9.77 -6.80 18.76
C GLU A 132 -9.65 -5.37 18.22
N VAL A 133 -8.45 -4.93 17.84
CA VAL A 133 -8.24 -3.61 17.22
C VAL A 133 -8.97 -3.53 15.87
N ALA A 134 -8.89 -4.58 15.05
CA ALA A 134 -9.62 -4.64 13.78
C ALA A 134 -11.13 -4.53 13.96
N LYS A 135 -11.73 -5.26 14.92
CA LYS A 135 -13.15 -5.14 15.25
C LYS A 135 -13.53 -3.72 15.65
N GLN A 136 -12.75 -3.10 16.53
CA GLN A 136 -13.02 -1.73 16.95
C GLN A 136 -12.96 -0.74 15.79
N LEU A 137 -12.05 -0.93 14.84
CA LEU A 137 -11.97 -0.12 13.63
C LEU A 137 -13.23 -0.29 12.76
N VAL A 138 -13.66 -1.53 12.50
CA VAL A 138 -14.84 -1.82 11.68
C VAL A 138 -16.13 -1.32 12.35
N GLU A 139 -16.33 -1.61 13.63
CA GLU A 139 -17.55 -1.26 14.36
C GLU A 139 -17.73 0.26 14.53
N LYS A 140 -16.64 0.97 14.83
CA LYS A 140 -16.69 2.43 15.05
C LYS A 140 -16.59 3.22 13.75
N ARG A 141 -16.07 2.60 12.69
CA ARG A 141 -15.81 3.18 11.37
C ARG A 141 -15.33 4.65 11.44
N PRO A 142 -14.20 4.91 12.13
CA PRO A 142 -13.73 6.27 12.35
C PRO A 142 -13.37 6.98 11.03
N GLU A 143 -13.11 8.29 11.08
CA GLU A 143 -12.82 9.14 9.90
C GLU A 143 -11.69 8.60 9.02
N CYS A 144 -10.78 7.78 9.56
CA CYS A 144 -9.75 7.12 8.76
C CYS A 144 -10.33 6.21 7.66
N PHE A 145 -11.55 5.69 7.78
CA PHE A 145 -12.21 4.95 6.70
C PHE A 145 -12.56 5.84 5.51
N VAL A 146 -12.94 7.10 5.73
CA VAL A 146 -13.17 8.07 4.65
C VAL A 146 -11.86 8.37 3.93
N TRP A 147 -10.77 8.52 4.68
CA TRP A 147 -9.45 8.67 4.10
C TRP A 147 -9.03 7.43 3.30
N LEU A 148 -9.19 6.22 3.85
CA LEU A 148 -8.91 4.98 3.13
C LEU A 148 -9.73 4.88 1.84
N GLU A 149 -11.05 5.11 1.88
CA GLU A 149 -11.92 5.12 0.70
C GLU A 149 -11.40 6.07 -0.41
N SER A 150 -10.86 7.23 -0.03
CA SER A 150 -10.29 8.20 -0.98
C SER A 150 -9.04 7.69 -1.72
N LEU A 151 -8.37 6.66 -1.20
CA LEU A 151 -7.21 6.02 -1.83
C LEU A 151 -7.59 5.07 -2.98
N GLY A 152 -8.88 4.86 -3.24
CA GLY A 152 -9.36 3.96 -4.29
C GLY A 152 -8.99 2.50 -4.01
N VAL A 153 -8.42 1.81 -5.00
CA VAL A 153 -8.14 0.35 -4.92
C VAL A 153 -7.23 -0.01 -3.74
N LEU A 154 -6.18 0.76 -3.47
CA LEU A 154 -5.30 0.57 -2.31
C LEU A 154 -6.09 0.64 -1.00
N GLY A 155 -6.94 1.66 -0.88
CA GLY A 155 -7.75 1.88 0.31
C GLY A 155 -8.77 0.78 0.56
N GLN A 156 -9.49 0.38 -0.49
CA GLN A 156 -10.42 -0.74 -0.42
C GLN A 156 -9.70 -2.02 0.01
N TYR A 157 -8.52 -2.27 -0.55
CA TYR A 157 -7.72 -3.44 -0.19
C TYR A 157 -7.30 -3.42 1.30
N ILE A 158 -6.91 -2.27 1.85
CA ILE A 158 -6.61 -2.14 3.28
C ILE A 158 -7.87 -2.42 4.11
N ILE A 159 -9.01 -1.84 3.73
CA ILE A 159 -10.30 -2.05 4.40
C ILE A 159 -10.66 -3.54 4.43
N ASP A 160 -10.57 -4.23 3.29
CA ASP A 160 -10.90 -5.66 3.18
C ASP A 160 -10.05 -6.52 4.13
N ILE A 161 -8.76 -6.18 4.31
CA ILE A 161 -7.89 -6.89 5.27
C ILE A 161 -8.27 -6.56 6.71
N ILE A 162 -8.62 -5.31 7.02
CA ILE A 162 -9.11 -4.95 8.36
C ILE A 162 -10.37 -5.76 8.69
N GLU A 163 -11.32 -5.85 7.76
CA GLU A 163 -12.55 -6.63 7.92
C GLU A 163 -12.27 -8.13 8.08
N ALA A 164 -11.38 -8.70 7.25
CA ALA A 164 -10.96 -10.09 7.38
C ALA A 164 -10.32 -10.37 8.77
N ASN A 165 -9.43 -9.49 9.23
CA ASN A 165 -8.80 -9.61 10.54
C ASN A 165 -9.83 -9.52 11.69
N ALA A 166 -10.87 -8.68 11.56
CA ALA A 166 -11.94 -8.56 12.54
C ALA A 166 -12.77 -9.87 12.65
N GLU A 167 -13.02 -10.51 11.51
CA GLU A 167 -13.70 -11.80 11.43
C GLU A 167 -12.83 -12.96 11.95
N GLY A 168 -11.50 -12.81 11.91
CA GLY A 168 -10.53 -13.82 12.32
C GLY A 168 -10.07 -14.71 11.16
N ARG A 169 -10.06 -14.15 9.94
CA ARG A 169 -9.53 -14.76 8.72
C ARG A 169 -8.09 -14.35 8.48
#